data_AF-A0A3D2RQJ4-F1
#
_entry.id   AF-A0A3D2RQJ4-F1
#
_cell.length_a   1.000
_cell.length_b   1.000
_cell.length_c   1.000
_cell.angle_alpha   90.00
_cell.angle_beta   90.00
_cell.angle_gamma   90.00
#
_symmetry.space_group_name_H-M   'P 1'
#
loop_
_entity.id
_entity.type
_entity.pdbx_description
1 polymer ?
#
loop_
_entity_poly.entity_id
_entity_poly.type
_entity_poly.pdbx_seq_one_letter_code
_entity_poly.pdbx_strand_id
1 'polypeptide(L)'
;MTSLPTRISVAAVSAATFLLPLLFVRGVYDFTRWPRLLALQIVVVAILTCLLQFVKKSEDQPSGRLVWMIAAFVGWQILSVFWAPNKIEAAFRASQIATFGFFALATAYTLFWQGVRDVLRTIGLVTSLVSIICIAQYWGLAFSSIPTAGNPSATFGYRNFLATYLVTVLPTIAIAAWLEDRPRVQQGLIVACALAVTALLCTRTRGAWLALTATCLATGTGFVAFGGLRSALGSFTPKRAAFGL
;
A
#
# COMPACT_ATOMS: atom_id res chain seq x y z
N MET A 1 -10.49 -15.65 16.99
CA MET A 1 -10.51 -16.51 15.80
C MET A 1 -10.97 -15.66 14.61
N THR A 2 -10.13 -15.44 13.60
CA THR A 2 -10.53 -14.70 12.40
C THR A 2 -11.53 -15.53 11.59
N SER A 3 -12.64 -14.92 11.16
CA SER A 3 -13.63 -15.60 10.33
C SER A 3 -13.01 -15.94 8.96
N LEU A 4 -13.45 -17.06 8.37
CA LEU A 4 -13.04 -17.51 7.03
C LEU A 4 -13.04 -16.38 5.95
N PRO A 5 -14.06 -15.50 5.86
CA PRO A 5 -14.07 -14.39 4.89
C PRO A 5 -12.94 -13.38 5.11
N THR A 6 -12.57 -13.10 6.37
CA THR A 6 -11.46 -12.17 6.65
C THR A 6 -10.13 -12.72 6.14
N ARG A 7 -9.91 -14.04 6.23
CA ARG A 7 -8.68 -14.68 5.71
C ARG A 7 -8.60 -14.58 4.18
N ILE A 8 -9.73 -14.76 3.49
CA ILE A 8 -9.82 -14.64 2.04
C ILE A 8 -9.50 -13.21 1.60
N SER A 9 -10.08 -12.21 2.28
CA SER A 9 -9.81 -10.81 1.96
C SER A 9 -8.36 -10.40 2.22
N VAL A 10 -7.75 -10.83 3.33
CA VAL A 10 -6.32 -10.56 3.61
C VAL A 10 -5.42 -11.23 2.56
N ALA A 11 -5.74 -12.45 2.14
CA ALA A 11 -5.02 -13.13 1.07
C ALA A 11 -5.16 -12.38 -0.26
N ALA A 12 -6.36 -11.89 -0.59
CA ALA A 12 -6.61 -11.11 -1.80
C ALA A 12 -5.84 -9.78 -1.79
N VAL A 13 -5.82 -9.06 -0.66
CA VAL A 13 -5.01 -7.84 -0.50
C VAL A 13 -3.53 -8.16 -0.64
N SER A 14 -3.03 -9.20 0.02
CA SER A 14 -1.61 -9.60 -0.06
C SER A 14 -1.22 -9.99 -1.50
N ALA A 15 -2.07 -10.76 -2.19
CA ALA A 15 -1.86 -11.13 -3.58
C ALA A 15 -1.84 -9.90 -4.50
N ALA A 16 -2.74 -8.94 -4.28
CA ALA A 16 -2.75 -7.70 -5.05
C ALA A 16 -1.50 -6.85 -4.79
N THR A 17 -1.09 -6.71 -3.52
CA THR A 17 0.17 -6.04 -3.14
C THR A 17 1.39 -6.71 -3.77
N PHE A 18 1.34 -8.04 -3.94
CA PHE A 18 2.40 -8.80 -4.60
C PHE A 18 2.44 -8.61 -6.11
N LEU A 19 1.29 -8.76 -6.77
CA LEU A 19 1.21 -8.81 -8.23
C LEU A 19 1.33 -7.42 -8.86
N LEU A 20 0.73 -6.39 -8.26
CA LEU A 20 0.59 -5.08 -8.91
C LEU A 20 1.93 -4.41 -9.24
N PRO A 21 2.96 -4.39 -8.37
CA PRO A 21 4.26 -3.84 -8.73
C PRO A 21 4.95 -4.61 -9.85
N LEU A 22 4.69 -5.90 -9.98
CA LEU A 22 5.35 -6.78 -10.96
C LEU A 22 4.60 -6.84 -12.31
N LEU A 23 3.35 -6.38 -12.35
CA LEU A 23 2.50 -6.47 -13.54
C LEU A 23 2.90 -5.41 -14.59
N PHE A 24 3.14 -5.90 -15.82
CA PHE A 24 3.28 -5.11 -17.05
C PHE A 24 2.81 -5.95 -18.25
N VAL A 25 2.29 -5.30 -19.30
CA VAL A 25 1.83 -5.97 -20.52
C VAL A 25 2.49 -5.34 -21.75
N ARG A 26 3.17 -6.15 -22.56
CA ARG A 26 3.82 -5.68 -23.80
C ARG A 26 2.77 -5.33 -24.87
N GLY A 27 3.05 -4.31 -25.68
CA GLY A 27 2.21 -3.95 -26.84
C GLY A 27 1.04 -3.01 -26.53
N VAL A 28 0.91 -2.52 -25.30
CA VAL A 28 -0.08 -1.50 -24.90
C VAL A 28 0.61 -0.14 -24.77
N TYR A 29 -0.05 0.94 -25.25
CA TYR A 29 0.48 2.31 -25.24
C TYR A 29 0.99 2.74 -23.86
N ASP A 30 0.25 2.44 -22.79
CA ASP A 30 0.64 2.63 -21.39
C ASP A 30 0.80 1.26 -20.71
N PHE A 31 1.87 0.55 -21.07
CA PHE A 31 2.15 -0.85 -20.73
C PHE A 31 2.22 -1.19 -19.23
N THR A 32 2.36 -0.20 -18.35
CA THR A 32 2.35 -0.40 -16.89
C THR A 32 1.05 0.02 -16.21
N ARG A 33 0.44 1.13 -16.65
CA ARG A 33 -0.65 1.77 -15.91
C ARG A 33 -1.99 1.05 -16.07
N TRP A 34 -2.39 0.74 -17.31
CA TRP A 34 -3.69 0.12 -17.58
C TRP A 34 -3.82 -1.28 -17.01
N PRO A 35 -2.84 -2.19 -17.18
CA PRO A 35 -2.95 -3.53 -16.63
C PRO A 35 -3.08 -3.52 -15.10
N ARG A 36 -2.33 -2.64 -14.43
CA ARG A 36 -2.37 -2.48 -12.97
C ARG A 36 -3.72 -1.96 -12.49
N LEU A 37 -4.29 -0.98 -13.19
CA LEU A 37 -5.60 -0.44 -12.85
C LEU A 37 -6.69 -1.50 -12.99
N LEU A 38 -6.73 -2.22 -14.11
CA LEU A 38 -7.70 -3.28 -14.35
C LEU A 38 -7.58 -4.41 -13.32
N ALA A 39 -6.36 -4.87 -13.05
CA ALA A 39 -6.12 -5.87 -12.01
C ALA A 39 -6.58 -5.40 -10.63
N LEU A 40 -6.30 -4.15 -10.26
CA LEU A 40 -6.75 -3.58 -9.00
C LEU A 40 -8.28 -3.48 -8.93
N GLN A 41 -8.96 -3.09 -10.02
CA GLN A 41 -10.41 -3.04 -10.08
C GLN A 41 -11.05 -4.42 -9.86
N ILE A 42 -10.52 -5.46 -10.50
CA ILE A 42 -10.97 -6.85 -10.31
C ILE A 42 -10.83 -7.27 -8.84
N VAL A 43 -9.68 -6.98 -8.22
CA VAL A 43 -9.44 -7.27 -6.80
C VAL A 43 -10.42 -6.52 -5.90
N VAL A 44 -10.63 -5.22 -6.13
CA VAL A 44 -11.54 -4.40 -5.33
C VAL A 44 -12.96 -4.95 -5.42
N VAL A 45 -13.45 -5.28 -6.61
CA VAL A 45 -14.79 -5.88 -6.78
C VAL A 45 -14.89 -7.22 -6.04
N ALA A 46 -13.87 -8.08 -6.13
CA ALA A 46 -13.84 -9.35 -5.41
C ALA A 46 -13.87 -9.18 -3.88
N ILE A 47 -13.12 -8.22 -3.34
CA ILE A 47 -13.11 -7.96 -1.89
C ILE A 47 -14.45 -7.34 -1.45
N LEU A 48 -14.99 -6.38 -2.19
CA LEU A 48 -16.27 -5.74 -1.86
C LEU A 48 -17.44 -6.72 -1.92
N THR A 49 -17.50 -7.59 -2.93
CA THR A 49 -18.52 -8.64 -3.01
C THR A 49 -18.42 -9.62 -1.84
N CYS A 50 -17.21 -10.04 -1.47
CA CYS A 50 -16.98 -10.84 -0.27
C CYS A 50 -17.41 -10.10 1.00
N LEU A 51 -17.12 -8.81 1.13
CA LEU A 51 -17.54 -8.02 2.29
C LEU A 51 -19.06 -7.90 2.38
N LEU A 52 -19.75 -7.60 1.28
CA LEU A 52 -21.22 -7.47 1.27
C LEU A 52 -21.93 -8.78 1.64
N GLN A 53 -21.36 -9.93 1.29
CA GLN A 53 -21.95 -11.24 1.58
C GLN A 53 -21.70 -11.71 3.02
N PHE A 54 -20.62 -11.26 3.67
CA PHE A 54 -20.14 -11.85 4.92
C PHE A 54 -19.93 -10.88 6.08
N VAL A 55 -20.09 -9.56 5.87
CA VAL A 55 -20.03 -8.58 6.96
C VAL A 55 -21.29 -8.72 7.83
N LYS A 56 -21.17 -9.50 8.90
CA LYS A 56 -21.98 -9.28 10.11
C LYS A 56 -21.44 -8.03 10.81
N LYS A 57 -22.34 -7.26 11.44
CA LYS A 57 -22.03 -6.04 12.18
C LYS A 57 -20.98 -6.37 13.27
N SER A 58 -19.71 -6.12 12.98
CA SER A 58 -18.59 -6.34 13.90
C SER A 58 -18.35 -5.08 14.73
N GLU A 59 -17.90 -5.22 15.98
CA GLU A 59 -17.64 -4.08 16.88
C GLU A 59 -16.45 -3.21 16.42
N ASP A 60 -15.46 -3.80 15.73
CA ASP A 60 -14.28 -3.13 15.19
C ASP A 60 -14.51 -2.55 13.78
N GLN A 61 -15.49 -1.66 13.62
CA GLN A 61 -15.62 -0.91 12.36
C GLN A 61 -14.59 0.24 12.32
N PRO A 62 -14.02 0.54 11.13
CA PRO A 62 -13.22 1.75 10.96
C PRO A 62 -14.04 2.98 11.35
N SER A 63 -13.35 4.02 11.82
CA SER A 63 -14.03 5.23 12.31
C SER A 63 -14.99 5.76 11.25
N GLY A 64 -16.26 5.96 11.64
CA GLY A 64 -17.30 6.43 10.71
C GLY A 64 -16.90 7.73 10.00
N ARG A 65 -16.07 8.55 10.65
CA ARG A 65 -15.50 9.77 10.07
C ARG A 65 -14.57 9.49 8.89
N LEU A 66 -13.66 8.51 8.97
CA LEU A 66 -12.75 8.17 7.87
C LEU A 66 -13.53 7.64 6.66
N VAL A 67 -14.52 6.79 6.91
CA VAL A 67 -15.38 6.22 5.87
C VAL A 67 -16.14 7.34 5.15
N TRP A 68 -16.73 8.27 5.89
CA TRP A 68 -17.42 9.42 5.32
C TRP A 68 -16.49 10.35 4.55
N MET A 69 -15.26 10.59 5.02
CA MET A 69 -14.29 11.41 4.29
C MET A 69 -13.92 10.79 2.94
N ILE A 70 -13.66 9.48 2.89
CA ILE A 70 -13.36 8.78 1.64
C ILE A 70 -14.58 8.77 0.73
N ALA A 71 -15.77 8.46 1.26
CA ALA A 71 -17.01 8.46 0.48
C ALA A 71 -17.34 9.85 -0.10
N ALA A 72 -17.19 10.91 0.69
CA ALA A 72 -17.39 12.28 0.24
C ALA A 72 -16.38 12.68 -0.84
N PHE A 73 -15.11 12.30 -0.68
CA PHE A 73 -14.09 12.56 -1.69
C PHE A 73 -14.37 11.81 -3.00
N VAL A 74 -14.71 10.52 -2.93
CA VAL A 74 -15.08 9.72 -4.12
C VAL A 74 -16.33 10.29 -4.78
N GLY A 75 -17.36 10.65 -4.00
CA GLY A 75 -18.59 11.26 -4.50
C GLY A 75 -18.33 12.60 -5.20
N TRP A 76 -17.47 13.44 -4.62
CA TRP A 76 -17.06 14.70 -5.25
C TRP A 76 -16.34 14.49 -6.58
N GLN A 77 -15.49 13.48 -6.68
CA GLN A 77 -14.80 13.15 -7.94
C GLN A 77 -15.75 12.67 -9.03
N ILE A 78 -16.78 11.90 -8.67
CA ILE A 78 -17.83 11.48 -9.61
C ILE A 78 -18.63 12.71 -10.07
N LEU A 79 -18.97 13.60 -9.14
CA LEU A 79 -19.72 14.81 -9.44
C LEU A 79 -18.92 15.76 -10.34
N SER A 80 -17.60 15.86 -10.16
CA SER A 80 -16.74 16.73 -10.97
C SER A 80 -16.74 16.38 -12.47
N VAL A 81 -17.03 15.12 -12.83
CA VAL A 81 -17.10 14.66 -14.23
C VAL A 81 -18.16 15.44 -15.03
N PHE A 82 -19.26 15.86 -14.38
CA PHE A 82 -20.34 16.59 -15.05
C PHE A 82 -19.93 18.00 -15.50
N TRP A 83 -18.96 18.61 -14.82
CA TRP A 83 -18.41 19.94 -15.15
C TRP A 83 -17.11 19.87 -15.96
N ALA A 84 -16.62 18.68 -16.29
CA ALA A 84 -15.35 18.52 -16.97
C ALA A 84 -15.45 18.84 -18.47
N PRO A 85 -14.50 19.63 -19.04
CA PRO A 85 -14.45 19.90 -20.49
C PRO A 85 -14.30 18.62 -21.33
N ASN A 86 -13.51 17.65 -20.83
CA ASN A 86 -13.36 16.34 -21.44
C ASN A 86 -13.94 15.27 -20.51
N LYS A 87 -15.17 14.86 -20.80
CA LYS A 87 -15.91 13.89 -19.97
C LYS A 87 -15.26 12.51 -19.94
N ILE A 88 -14.63 12.07 -21.02
CA ILE A 88 -14.02 10.74 -21.12
C ILE A 88 -12.79 10.66 -20.20
N GLU A 89 -11.87 11.62 -20.32
CA GLU A 89 -10.68 11.68 -19.45
C GLU A 89 -11.09 11.88 -17.99
N ALA A 90 -12.09 12.72 -17.73
CA ALA A 90 -12.59 12.94 -16.37
C ALA A 90 -13.21 11.66 -15.77
N ALA A 91 -14.04 10.94 -16.52
CA ALA A 91 -14.60 9.66 -16.09
C ALA A 91 -13.50 8.62 -15.81
N PHE A 92 -12.46 8.58 -16.65
CA PHE A 92 -11.33 7.69 -16.43
C PHE A 92 -10.57 8.04 -15.15
N ARG A 93 -10.27 9.32 -14.89
CA ARG A 93 -9.63 9.77 -13.64
C ARG A 93 -10.51 9.50 -12.41
N ALA A 94 -11.81 9.75 -12.52
CA ALA A 94 -12.76 9.44 -11.47
C ALA A 94 -12.76 7.94 -11.14
N SER A 95 -12.73 7.07 -12.17
CA SER A 95 -12.65 5.61 -11.96
C SER A 95 -11.38 5.19 -11.21
N GLN A 96 -10.24 5.81 -11.50
CA GLN A 96 -8.96 5.55 -10.81
C GLN A 96 -9.04 5.93 -9.34
N ILE A 97 -9.49 7.17 -9.06
CA ILE A 97 -9.58 7.67 -7.69
C ILE A 97 -10.62 6.87 -6.89
N ALA A 98 -11.75 6.55 -7.50
CA ALA A 98 -12.76 5.67 -6.90
C ALA A 98 -12.17 4.30 -6.56
N THR A 99 -11.40 3.70 -7.47
CA THR A 99 -10.72 2.41 -7.24
C THR A 99 -9.77 2.50 -6.03
N PHE A 100 -8.96 3.55 -5.92
CA PHE A 100 -8.07 3.75 -4.78
C PHE A 100 -8.84 3.97 -3.47
N GLY A 101 -9.91 4.76 -3.50
CA GLY A 101 -10.76 4.99 -2.33
C GLY A 101 -11.45 3.72 -1.84
N PHE A 102 -12.03 2.94 -2.76
CA PHE A 102 -12.65 1.66 -2.44
C PHE A 102 -11.64 0.62 -1.97
N PHE A 103 -10.44 0.58 -2.56
CA PHE A 103 -9.37 -0.27 -2.06
C PHE A 103 -8.95 0.11 -0.64
N ALA A 104 -8.77 1.40 -0.35
CA ALA A 104 -8.45 1.89 0.99
C ALA A 104 -9.53 1.48 2.02
N LEU A 105 -10.82 1.67 1.69
CA LEU A 105 -11.93 1.21 2.53
C LEU A 105 -11.90 -0.31 2.70
N ALA A 106 -11.79 -1.07 1.62
CA ALA A 106 -11.75 -2.52 1.64
C ALA A 106 -10.61 -3.02 2.55
N THR A 107 -9.41 -2.43 2.47
CA THR A 107 -8.30 -2.75 3.37
C THR A 107 -8.60 -2.39 4.82
N ALA A 108 -9.21 -1.22 5.08
CA ALA A 108 -9.57 -0.80 6.44
C ALA A 108 -10.60 -1.72 7.12
N TYR A 109 -11.54 -2.30 6.36
CA TYR A 109 -12.53 -3.25 6.88
C TYR A 109 -12.01 -4.68 6.99
N THR A 110 -10.88 -5.03 6.34
CA THR A 110 -10.40 -6.42 6.25
C THR A 110 -9.12 -6.69 7.01
N LEU A 111 -8.24 -5.71 7.16
CA LEU A 111 -6.96 -5.88 7.85
C LEU A 111 -7.11 -5.76 9.37
N PHE A 112 -7.15 -6.91 10.04
CA PHE A 112 -6.83 -6.99 11.47
C PHE A 112 -5.32 -6.95 11.69
N TRP A 113 -4.86 -6.64 12.91
CA TRP A 113 -3.44 -6.56 13.29
C TRP A 113 -2.56 -7.72 12.79
N GLN A 114 -3.10 -8.95 12.77
CA GLN A 114 -2.39 -10.12 12.23
C GLN A 114 -2.21 -10.04 10.70
N GLY A 115 -3.25 -9.63 9.97
CA GLY A 115 -3.20 -9.45 8.52
C GLY A 115 -2.32 -8.28 8.08
N VAL A 116 -2.23 -7.22 8.89
CA VAL A 116 -1.31 -6.09 8.64
C VAL A 116 0.13 -6.59 8.56
N ARG A 117 0.57 -7.44 9.51
CA ARG A 117 1.94 -8.00 9.50
C ARG A 117 2.23 -8.79 8.23
N ASP A 118 1.28 -9.61 7.77
CA ASP A 118 1.47 -10.42 6.56
C ASP A 118 1.52 -9.58 5.27
N VAL A 119 0.70 -8.52 5.19
CA VAL A 119 0.77 -7.55 4.08
C VAL A 119 2.12 -6.83 4.11
N LEU A 120 2.60 -6.38 5.27
CA LEU A 120 3.91 -5.72 5.40
C LEU A 120 5.08 -6.63 4.99
N ARG A 121 5.04 -7.91 5.35
CA ARG A 121 6.02 -8.91 4.89
C ARG A 121 5.99 -9.08 3.37
N THR A 122 4.80 -9.11 2.79
CA THR A 122 4.59 -9.21 1.34
C THR A 122 5.16 -7.98 0.64
N ILE A 123 4.94 -6.78 1.18
CA ILE A 123 5.53 -5.54 0.69
C ILE A 123 7.05 -5.65 0.65
N GLY A 124 7.68 -6.06 1.76
CA GLY A 124 9.13 -6.24 1.84
C GLY A 124 9.68 -7.22 0.81
N LEU A 125 9.00 -8.36 0.63
CA LEU A 125 9.38 -9.38 -0.35
C LEU A 125 9.31 -8.84 -1.79
N VAL A 126 8.23 -8.15 -2.14
CA VAL A 126 8.01 -7.62 -3.50
C VAL A 126 8.96 -6.47 -3.79
N THR A 127 9.19 -5.59 -2.81
CA THR A 127 10.18 -4.52 -2.92
C THR A 127 11.58 -5.09 -3.12
N SER A 128 11.92 -6.20 -2.47
CA SER A 128 13.20 -6.89 -2.70
C SER A 128 13.32 -7.36 -4.15
N LEU A 129 12.29 -8.01 -4.70
CA LEU A 129 12.26 -8.46 -6.10
C LEU A 129 12.41 -7.29 -7.07
N VAL A 130 11.60 -6.23 -6.90
CA VAL A 130 11.66 -5.01 -7.72
C VAL A 130 13.05 -4.37 -7.64
N SER A 131 13.65 -4.33 -6.45
CA SER A 131 14.98 -3.74 -6.24
C SER A 131 16.08 -4.55 -6.91
N ILE A 132 16.02 -5.88 -6.86
CA ILE A 132 16.94 -6.77 -7.57
C ILE A 132 16.84 -6.54 -9.09
N ILE A 133 15.63 -6.46 -9.64
CA ILE A 133 15.42 -6.15 -11.06
C ILE A 133 16.03 -4.79 -11.41
N CYS A 134 15.81 -3.77 -10.58
CA CYS A 134 16.38 -2.43 -10.77
C CYS A 134 17.91 -2.45 -10.81
N ILE A 135 18.55 -3.10 -9.84
CA ILE A 135 20.01 -3.19 -9.74
C ILE A 135 20.57 -3.95 -10.94
N ALA A 136 19.94 -5.07 -11.34
CA ALA A 136 20.35 -5.82 -12.53
C ALA A 136 20.23 -4.99 -13.82
N GLN A 137 19.16 -4.20 -13.96
CA GLN A 137 18.99 -3.26 -15.08
C GLN A 137 20.03 -2.13 -15.05
N TYR A 138 20.40 -1.61 -13.88
CA TYR A 138 21.38 -0.54 -13.73
C TYR A 138 22.77 -0.97 -14.25
N TRP A 139 23.17 -2.20 -13.97
CA TRP A 139 24.44 -2.78 -14.44
C TRP A 139 24.36 -3.38 -15.85
N GLY A 140 23.19 -3.38 -16.49
CA GLY A 140 23.01 -3.95 -17.83
C GLY A 140 23.07 -5.48 -17.88
N LEU A 141 22.88 -6.17 -16.75
CA LEU A 141 23.06 -7.62 -16.64
C LEU A 141 21.86 -8.43 -17.16
N ALA A 142 20.64 -7.93 -16.99
CA ALA A 142 19.42 -8.66 -17.31
C ALA A 142 18.21 -7.73 -17.56
N PHE A 143 17.08 -8.34 -17.95
CA PHE A 143 15.77 -7.70 -18.09
C PHE A 143 15.71 -6.56 -19.12
N SER A 144 16.56 -6.62 -20.15
CA SER A 144 16.53 -5.68 -21.30
C SER A 144 15.24 -5.75 -22.12
N SER A 145 14.50 -6.85 -22.00
CA SER A 145 13.22 -7.06 -22.69
C SER A 145 12.01 -6.52 -21.92
N ILE A 146 12.17 -6.00 -20.70
CA ILE A 146 11.09 -5.32 -19.99
C ILE A 146 10.91 -3.92 -20.62
N PRO A 147 9.69 -3.55 -21.08
CA PRO A 147 9.48 -2.23 -21.66
C PRO A 147 9.82 -1.13 -20.66
N THR A 148 10.54 -0.12 -21.13
CA THR A 148 11.05 0.97 -20.31
C THR A 148 11.24 2.23 -21.15
N ALA A 149 10.93 3.39 -20.57
CA ALA A 149 11.26 4.70 -21.10
C ALA A 149 12.62 5.22 -20.58
N GLY A 150 13.35 4.40 -19.81
CA GLY A 150 14.71 4.69 -19.36
C GLY A 150 15.15 3.81 -18.19
N ASN A 151 16.20 3.01 -18.38
CA ASN A 151 16.74 2.11 -17.35
C ASN A 151 17.61 2.82 -16.32
N PRO A 152 17.49 2.54 -15.01
CA PRO A 152 16.72 1.46 -14.41
C PRO A 152 15.30 1.88 -14.00
N SER A 153 14.28 1.15 -14.47
CA SER A 153 12.88 1.39 -14.11
C SER A 153 12.20 0.19 -13.46
N ALA A 154 12.92 -0.92 -13.32
CA ALA A 154 12.37 -2.23 -13.04
C ALA A 154 11.13 -2.49 -13.94
N THR A 155 10.01 -2.85 -13.33
CA THR A 155 8.71 -3.07 -13.98
C THR A 155 7.86 -1.80 -14.10
N PHE A 156 8.30 -0.64 -13.60
CA PHE A 156 7.51 0.60 -13.52
C PHE A 156 7.54 1.46 -14.77
N GLY A 157 8.35 1.10 -15.77
CA GLY A 157 8.47 1.80 -17.05
C GLY A 157 9.27 3.11 -16.97
N TYR A 158 9.18 3.85 -15.86
CA TYR A 158 9.91 5.10 -15.63
C TYR A 158 10.68 5.06 -14.30
N ARG A 159 11.90 5.61 -14.29
CA ARG A 159 12.77 5.70 -13.09
C ARG A 159 12.11 6.46 -11.94
N ASN A 160 11.39 7.55 -12.27
CA ASN A 160 10.71 8.39 -11.27
C ASN A 160 9.57 7.65 -10.58
N PHE A 161 8.80 6.82 -11.31
CA PHE A 161 7.73 6.03 -10.71
C PHE A 161 8.25 4.93 -9.79
N LEU A 162 9.35 4.28 -10.20
CA LEU A 162 10.05 3.34 -9.32
C LEU A 162 10.55 4.05 -8.05
N ALA A 163 11.16 5.22 -8.19
CA ALA A 163 11.66 5.99 -7.06
C ALA A 163 10.53 6.40 -6.10
N THR A 164 9.39 6.88 -6.62
CA THR A 164 8.21 7.18 -5.81
C THR A 164 7.74 5.95 -5.04
N TYR A 165 7.63 4.79 -5.69
CA TYR A 165 7.26 3.54 -5.04
C TYR A 165 8.23 3.17 -3.90
N LEU A 166 9.54 3.18 -4.17
CA LEU A 166 10.56 2.86 -3.17
C LEU A 166 10.48 3.80 -1.96
N VAL A 167 10.36 5.10 -2.21
CA VAL A 167 10.27 6.12 -1.16
C VAL A 167 9.03 5.94 -0.28
N THR A 168 7.88 5.60 -0.88
CA THR A 168 6.65 5.34 -0.11
C THR A 168 6.78 4.11 0.77
N VAL A 169 7.46 3.07 0.28
CA VAL A 169 7.49 1.77 0.93
C VAL A 169 8.63 1.63 1.96
N LEU A 170 9.73 2.35 1.79
CA LEU A 170 10.92 2.24 2.65
C LEU A 170 10.62 2.44 4.15
N PRO A 171 9.90 3.50 4.58
CA PRO A 171 9.58 3.70 5.99
C PRO A 171 8.67 2.59 6.52
N THR A 172 7.76 2.10 5.68
CA THR A 172 6.82 1.02 6.01
C THR A 172 7.54 -0.30 6.27
N ILE A 173 8.52 -0.67 5.43
CA ILE A 173 9.35 -1.87 5.64
C ILE A 173 10.24 -1.69 6.88
N ALA A 174 10.82 -0.51 7.08
CA ALA A 174 11.67 -0.24 8.25
C ALA A 174 10.89 -0.41 9.56
N ILE A 175 9.66 0.10 9.63
CA ILE A 175 8.77 -0.11 10.78
C ILE A 175 8.38 -1.58 10.91
N ALA A 176 8.07 -2.25 9.81
CA ALA A 176 7.76 -3.68 9.84
C ALA A 176 8.93 -4.50 10.41
N ALA A 177 10.17 -4.19 10.02
CA ALA A 177 11.36 -4.84 10.56
C ALA A 177 11.54 -4.56 12.06
N TRP A 178 11.24 -3.35 12.51
CA TRP A 178 11.38 -2.97 13.91
C TRP A 178 10.31 -3.62 14.81
N LEU A 179 9.10 -3.85 14.29
CA LEU A 179 8.00 -4.51 15.00
C LEU A 179 7.98 -6.04 14.85
N GLU A 180 8.91 -6.62 14.09
CA GLU A 180 8.94 -8.05 13.81
C GLU A 180 9.69 -8.82 14.91
N ASP A 181 8.97 -9.73 15.56
CA ASP A 181 9.50 -10.54 16.67
C ASP A 181 10.34 -11.75 16.17
N ARG A 182 10.15 -12.16 14.91
CA ARG A 182 10.82 -13.33 14.33
C ARG A 182 12.16 -12.93 13.69
N PRO A 183 13.32 -13.39 14.20
CA PRO A 183 14.63 -12.89 13.78
C PRO A 183 14.93 -13.13 12.30
N ARG A 184 14.54 -14.29 11.75
CA ARG A 184 14.74 -14.60 10.32
C ARG A 184 13.94 -13.67 9.40
N VAL A 185 12.69 -13.36 9.78
CA VAL A 185 11.83 -12.47 8.99
C VAL A 185 12.31 -11.03 9.10
N GLN A 186 12.69 -10.61 10.30
CA GLN A 186 13.30 -9.31 10.56
C GLN A 186 14.56 -9.09 9.72
N GLN A 187 15.48 -10.06 9.71
CA GLN A 187 16.68 -10.01 8.85
C GLN A 187 16.31 -9.87 7.37
N GLY A 188 15.32 -10.64 6.89
CA GLY A 188 14.81 -10.51 5.53
C GLY A 188 14.28 -9.09 5.21
N LEU A 189 13.55 -8.47 6.15
CA LEU A 189 13.05 -7.10 5.99
C LEU A 189 14.18 -6.05 6.03
N ILE A 190 15.21 -6.25 6.83
CA ILE A 190 16.41 -5.39 6.86
C ILE A 190 17.14 -5.46 5.51
N VAL A 191 17.30 -6.67 4.96
CA VAL A 191 17.87 -6.87 3.63
C VAL A 191 16.99 -6.20 2.56
N ALA A 192 15.66 -6.31 2.67
CA ALA A 192 14.73 -5.62 1.79
C ALA A 192 14.90 -4.09 1.82
N CYS A 193 15.08 -3.50 3.01
CA CYS A 193 15.39 -2.08 3.17
C CYS A 193 16.71 -1.71 2.50
N ALA A 194 17.77 -2.49 2.71
CA ALA A 194 19.07 -2.25 2.10
C ALA A 194 18.98 -2.28 0.56
N LEU A 195 18.32 -3.31 0.01
CA LEU A 195 18.07 -3.42 -1.43
C LEU A 195 17.25 -2.23 -1.96
N ALA A 196 16.22 -1.79 -1.24
CA ALA A 196 15.40 -0.64 -1.63
C ALA A 196 16.23 0.65 -1.66
N VAL A 197 17.09 0.88 -0.66
CA VAL A 197 18.02 2.03 -0.64
C VAL A 197 19.00 1.96 -1.82
N THR A 198 19.59 0.80 -2.08
CA THR A 198 20.50 0.62 -3.21
C THR A 198 19.79 0.86 -4.55
N ALA A 199 18.59 0.32 -4.73
CA ALA A 199 17.78 0.56 -5.92
C ALA A 199 17.42 2.05 -6.07
N LEU A 200 17.14 2.75 -4.97
CA LEU A 200 16.87 4.19 -4.98
C LEU A 200 18.10 5.01 -5.37
N LEU A 201 19.30 4.61 -4.95
CA LEU A 201 20.55 5.23 -5.42
C LEU A 201 20.73 5.01 -6.94
N CYS A 202 20.41 3.82 -7.44
CA CYS A 202 20.49 3.47 -8.86
C CYS A 202 19.55 4.30 -9.74
N THR A 203 18.38 4.75 -9.24
CA THR A 203 17.47 5.60 -10.04
C THR A 203 18.01 7.01 -10.27
N ARG A 204 18.92 7.51 -9.41
CA ARG A 204 19.53 8.85 -9.45
C ARG A 204 18.51 10.01 -9.45
N THR A 205 17.34 9.82 -8.85
CA THR A 205 16.26 10.81 -8.84
C THR A 205 16.37 11.75 -7.63
N ARG A 206 16.77 13.01 -7.86
CA ARG A 206 16.99 14.00 -6.77
C ARG A 206 15.75 14.26 -5.91
N GLY A 207 14.57 14.36 -6.54
CA GLY A 207 13.31 14.60 -5.83
C GLY A 207 12.88 13.46 -4.90
N ALA A 208 13.43 12.26 -5.09
CA ALA A 208 13.10 11.11 -4.25
C ALA A 208 13.67 11.25 -2.83
N TRP A 209 14.79 11.95 -2.64
CA TRP A 209 15.35 12.19 -1.31
C TRP A 209 14.47 13.11 -0.47
N LEU A 210 13.92 14.17 -1.08
CA LEU A 210 12.95 15.06 -0.42
C LEU A 210 11.64 14.33 -0.11
N ALA A 211 11.18 13.48 -1.01
CA ALA A 211 9.99 12.67 -0.74
C ALA A 211 10.25 11.64 0.37
N LEU A 212 11.47 11.09 0.47
CA LEU A 212 11.85 10.16 1.54
C LEU A 212 11.85 10.85 2.90
N THR A 213 12.42 12.04 3.01
CA THR A 213 12.39 12.79 4.27
C THR A 213 10.95 13.11 4.68
N ALA A 214 10.11 13.58 3.75
CA ALA A 214 8.71 13.85 4.02
C ALA A 214 7.94 12.59 4.49
N THR A 215 8.18 11.45 3.84
CA THR A 215 7.49 10.20 4.18
C THR A 215 7.95 9.67 5.54
N CYS A 216 9.25 9.71 5.84
CA CYS A 216 9.78 9.36 7.16
C CYS A 216 9.17 10.25 8.27
N LEU A 217 9.07 11.56 8.04
CA LEU A 217 8.44 12.48 9.00
C LEU A 217 6.97 12.16 9.22
N ALA A 218 6.19 11.99 8.15
CA ALA A 218 4.77 11.67 8.25
C ALA A 218 4.51 10.32 8.96
N THR A 219 5.36 9.33 8.69
CA THR A 219 5.23 8.01 9.32
C THR A 219 5.67 8.07 10.80
N GLY A 220 6.74 8.83 11.10
CA GLY A 220 7.22 9.03 12.46
C GLY A 220 6.23 9.79 13.34
N THR A 221 5.63 10.89 12.85
CA THR A 221 4.58 11.62 13.58
C THR A 221 3.35 10.76 13.80
N GLY A 222 2.96 9.96 12.80
CA GLY A 222 1.89 8.98 12.93
C GLY A 222 2.16 7.97 14.04
N PHE A 223 3.38 7.44 14.11
CA PHE A 223 3.78 6.47 15.14
C PHE A 223 3.80 7.09 16.55
N VAL A 224 4.35 8.30 16.70
CA VAL A 224 4.38 9.03 17.98
C VAL A 224 2.96 9.38 18.43
N ALA A 225 2.10 9.85 17.53
CA ALA A 225 0.71 10.15 17.84
C ALA A 225 -0.05 8.90 18.30
N PHE A 226 0.16 7.75 17.64
CA PHE A 226 -0.45 6.48 18.04
C PHE A 226 0.09 5.94 19.38
N GLY A 227 1.40 6.06 19.62
CA GLY A 227 2.02 5.68 20.89
C GLY A 227 1.53 6.54 22.04
N GLY A 228 1.44 7.85 21.84
CA GLY A 228 0.87 8.81 22.80
C GLY A 228 -0.60 8.54 23.08
N LEU A 229 -1.40 8.23 22.06
CA LEU A 229 -2.82 7.90 22.19
C LEU A 229 -3.03 6.59 22.97
N ARG A 230 -2.20 5.56 22.73
CA ARG A 230 -2.25 4.29 23.47
C ARG A 230 -1.86 4.48 24.94
N SER A 231 -0.85 5.31 25.22
CA SER A 231 -0.46 5.65 26.59
C SER A 231 -1.55 6.44 27.31
N ALA A 232 -2.20 7.38 26.63
CA ALA A 232 -3.31 8.16 27.18
C ALA A 232 -4.52 7.26 27.48
N LEU A 233 -4.92 6.39 26.55
CA LEU A 233 -6.03 5.46 26.75
C LEU A 233 -5.74 4.39 27.81
N GLY A 234 -4.47 3.95 27.95
CA GLY A 234 -4.03 3.06 29.03
C GLY A 234 -4.11 3.70 30.42
N SER A 235 -3.98 5.02 30.53
CA SER A 235 -4.22 5.76 31.77
C SER A 235 -5.70 6.00 32.11
N PHE A 236 -6.61 5.73 31.16
CA PHE A 236 -8.06 5.89 31.32
C PHE A 236 -8.80 4.61 31.75
N THR A 237 -8.12 3.48 31.98
CA THR A 237 -8.77 2.39 32.73
C THR A 237 -9.00 2.88 34.15
N PRO A 238 -10.26 3.08 34.59
CA PRO A 238 -10.51 3.47 35.97
C PRO A 238 -9.92 2.39 36.87
N LYS A 239 -9.13 2.80 37.87
CA LYS A 239 -8.82 1.97 39.03
C LYS A 239 -10.12 1.27 39.42
N ARG A 240 -10.18 -0.06 39.29
CA ARG A 240 -11.25 -0.85 39.91
C ARG A 240 -11.34 -0.34 41.35
N ALA A 241 -12.48 0.26 41.67
CA ALA A 241 -12.79 0.71 43.01
C ALA A 241 -12.50 -0.47 43.95
N ALA A 242 -11.59 -0.26 44.89
CA ALA A 242 -11.49 -1.10 46.06
C ALA A 242 -12.78 -0.90 46.84
N PHE A 243 -13.77 -1.77 46.58
CA PHE A 243 -14.93 -1.98 47.42
C PHE A 243 -15.04 -3.48 47.69
N GLY A 244 -15.14 -3.80 48.97
CA GLY A 244 -15.06 -5.13 49.59
C GLY A 244 -14.38 -4.89 50.94
N LEU A 245 -15.09 -4.50 52.01
CA LEU A 245 -16.12 -5.28 52.72
C LEU A 245 -15.72 -6.75 52.85
#